data_AF-A0A3D0R7P3-F1
#
_entry.id   AF-A0A3D0R7P3-F1
#
_cell.length_a   1.000
_cell.length_b   1.000
_cell.length_c   1.000
_cell.angle_alpha   90.00
_cell.angle_beta   90.00
_cell.angle_gamma   90.00
#
_symmetry.space_group_name_H-M   'P 1'
#
loop_
_entity.id
_entity.type
_entity.pdbx_description
1 polymer ?
#
loop_
_entity_poly.entity_id
_entity_poly.type
_entity_poly.pdbx_seq_one_letter_code
_entity_poly.pdbx_strand_id
1 'polypeptide(L)'
;MVNRCQFVEDHQRRHGVKRLCDILGLSRSSFYYWRRTAAARAARQVVEAGIAARIRKVHQESDGTYGAPRITAELRDEGGPAVNHKRVARIMRTEDHADHRTRGSPSAPPAPHHRRGPGGAEGTGPDRP
;
A
#
# COMPACT_ATOMS: atom_id res chain seq x y z
N MET A 1 -9.62 -11.31 13.75
CA MET A 1 -8.86 -12.54 14.06
C MET A 1 -7.75 -12.18 15.03
N VAL A 2 -7.73 -12.75 16.24
CA VAL A 2 -6.79 -12.34 17.30
C VAL A 2 -5.48 -13.13 17.17
N ASN A 3 -4.33 -12.47 17.20
CA ASN A 3 -3.02 -13.15 17.17
C ASN A 3 -2.74 -13.79 18.54
N ARG A 4 -2.13 -14.99 18.58
CA ARG A 4 -1.78 -15.69 19.83
C ARG A 4 -0.97 -14.79 20.79
N CYS A 5 -0.05 -13.98 20.29
CA CYS A 5 0.72 -13.05 21.15
C CYS A 5 -0.13 -11.91 21.73
N GLN A 6 -1.17 -11.46 21.01
CA GLN A 6 -2.12 -10.46 21.52
C GLN A 6 -2.95 -11.06 22.67
N PHE A 7 -3.44 -12.29 22.51
CA PHE A 7 -4.16 -12.99 23.57
C PHE A 7 -3.32 -13.12 24.86
N VAL A 8 -2.02 -13.40 24.74
CA VAL A 8 -1.10 -13.39 25.90
C VAL A 8 -1.01 -12.01 26.53
N GLU A 9 -0.85 -10.94 25.74
CA GLU A 9 -0.77 -9.56 26.25
C GLU A 9 -2.05 -9.17 27.04
N ASP A 10 -3.22 -9.51 26.49
CA ASP A 10 -4.53 -9.19 27.06
C ASP A 10 -4.77 -9.94 28.39
N HIS A 11 -4.27 -11.18 28.51
CA HIS A 11 -4.59 -12.09 29.63
C HIS A 11 -3.45 -12.27 30.65
N GLN A 12 -2.24 -11.80 30.38
CA GLN A 12 -1.05 -12.03 31.23
C GLN A 12 -1.23 -11.59 32.69
N ARG A 13 -2.03 -10.53 32.93
CA ARG A 13 -2.28 -10.01 34.29
C ARG A 13 -3.08 -10.98 35.17
N ARG A 14 -3.93 -11.82 34.58
CA ARG A 14 -4.81 -12.77 35.31
C ARG A 14 -4.22 -14.18 35.39
N HIS A 15 -3.49 -14.62 34.37
CA HIS A 15 -3.05 -16.02 34.25
C HIS A 15 -1.52 -16.21 34.17
N GLY A 16 -0.75 -15.13 34.03
CA GLY A 16 0.70 -15.16 33.90
C GLY A 16 1.19 -15.56 32.50
N VAL A 17 2.22 -14.86 32.01
CA VAL A 17 2.80 -15.07 30.67
C VAL A 17 3.21 -16.53 30.44
N LYS A 18 3.88 -17.17 31.42
CA LYS A 18 4.35 -18.56 31.30
C LYS A 18 3.21 -19.52 30.95
N ARG A 19 2.15 -19.56 31.78
CA ARG A 19 1.01 -20.46 31.60
C ARG A 19 0.30 -20.26 30.26
N LEU A 20 0.13 -19.01 29.83
CA LEU A 20 -0.50 -18.67 28.55
C LEU A 20 0.38 -19.08 27.35
N CYS A 21 1.69 -18.87 27.45
CA CYS A 21 2.65 -19.34 26.45
C CYS A 21 2.62 -20.88 26.31
N ASP A 22 2.66 -21.59 27.45
CA ASP A 22 2.65 -23.06 27.49
C ASP A 22 1.36 -23.63 26.86
N ILE A 23 0.19 -23.07 27.19
CA ILE A 23 -1.12 -23.48 26.63
C ILE A 23 -1.23 -23.20 25.12
N LEU A 24 -0.66 -22.09 24.63
CA LEU A 24 -0.76 -21.68 23.21
C LEU A 24 0.34 -22.26 22.31
N GLY A 25 1.26 -23.06 22.86
CA GLY A 25 2.44 -23.55 22.15
C GLY A 25 3.36 -22.42 21.69
N LEU A 26 3.46 -21.34 22.46
CA LEU A 26 4.34 -20.19 22.19
C LEU A 26 5.58 -20.24 23.08
N SER A 27 6.75 -19.93 22.51
CA SER A 27 7.92 -19.65 23.36
C SER A 27 7.79 -18.27 24.02
N ARG A 28 8.24 -18.16 25.29
CA ARG A 28 8.29 -16.90 26.03
C ARG A 28 9.16 -15.85 25.31
N SER A 29 10.24 -16.28 24.66
CA SER A 29 11.12 -15.42 23.86
C SER A 29 10.41 -14.84 22.63
N SER A 30 9.59 -15.62 21.93
CA SER A 30 8.76 -15.13 20.81
C SER A 30 7.74 -14.08 21.27
N PHE A 31 7.09 -14.28 22.42
CA PHE A 31 6.18 -13.28 23.00
C PHE A 31 6.89 -11.96 23.32
N TYR A 32 8.01 -12.01 24.06
CA TYR A 32 8.75 -10.78 24.39
C TYR A 32 9.38 -10.11 23.17
N TYR A 33 9.84 -10.87 22.17
CA TYR A 33 10.29 -10.33 20.88
C TYR A 33 9.15 -9.62 20.14
N TRP A 34 7.97 -10.25 20.07
CA TRP A 34 6.77 -9.65 19.48
C TRP A 34 6.40 -8.34 20.21
N ARG A 35 6.39 -8.34 21.54
CA ARG A 35 6.08 -7.15 22.35
C ARG A 35 7.10 -6.03 22.14
N ARG A 36 8.40 -6.34 22.19
CA ARG A 36 9.49 -5.38 21.95
C ARG A 36 9.42 -4.75 20.54
N THR A 37 8.99 -5.51 19.54
CA THR A 37 8.87 -5.01 18.16
C THR A 37 7.53 -4.32 17.87
N ALA A 38 6.61 -4.20 18.84
CA ALA A 38 5.27 -3.65 18.61
C ALA A 38 5.27 -2.23 18.05
N ALA A 39 6.03 -1.31 18.65
CA ALA A 39 6.14 0.07 18.18
C ALA A 39 6.70 0.16 16.74
N ALA A 40 7.75 -0.60 16.44
CA ALA A 40 8.34 -0.65 15.10
C ALA A 40 7.38 -1.26 14.06
N ARG A 41 6.56 -2.25 14.45
CA ARG A 41 5.50 -2.80 13.60
C ARG A 41 4.39 -1.78 13.35
N ALA A 42 3.94 -1.06 14.38
CA ALA A 42 2.94 -0.01 14.26
C ALA A 42 3.41 1.13 13.33
N ALA A 43 4.64 1.63 13.51
CA ALA A 43 5.22 2.65 12.63
C ALA A 43 5.27 2.20 11.15
N ARG A 44 5.67 0.95 10.89
CA ARG A 44 5.64 0.37 9.53
C ARG A 44 4.23 0.29 8.96
N GLN A 45 3.23 -0.06 9.76
CA GLN A 45 1.83 -0.11 9.35
C GLN A 45 1.29 1.29 8.99
N VAL A 46 1.63 2.34 9.75
CA VAL A 46 1.26 3.73 9.41
C VAL A 46 1.86 4.15 8.07
N VAL A 47 3.15 3.84 7.83
CA VAL A 47 3.79 4.13 6.54
C VAL A 47 3.17 3.32 5.39
N GLU A 48 2.80 2.05 5.61
CA GLU A 48 2.09 1.25 4.60
C GLU A 48 0.68 1.78 4.32
N ALA A 49 -0.06 2.20 5.34
CA ALA A 49 -1.38 2.80 5.18
C ALA A 49 -1.33 4.13 4.38
N GLY A 50 -0.33 4.98 4.63
CA GLY A 50 -0.11 6.21 3.85
C GLY A 50 0.21 5.94 2.37
N ILE A 51 1.01 4.91 2.09
CA ILE A 51 1.30 4.47 0.72
C ILE A 51 0.04 3.86 0.07
N ALA A 52 -0.72 3.05 0.80
CA ALA A 52 -1.96 2.45 0.31
C ALA A 52 -3.04 3.50 0.00
N ALA A 53 -3.18 4.54 0.83
CA ALA A 53 -4.09 5.65 0.57
C ALA A 53 -3.75 6.39 -0.75
N ARG A 54 -2.46 6.66 -1.00
CA ARG A 54 -2.03 7.27 -2.27
C ARG A 54 -2.23 6.36 -3.48
N ILE A 55 -1.88 5.07 -3.35
CA ILE A 55 -2.16 4.05 -4.39
C ILE A 55 -3.66 4.04 -4.72
N ARG A 56 -4.52 4.02 -3.69
CA ARG A 56 -5.98 3.99 -3.85
C ARG A 56 -6.50 5.25 -4.55
N LYS A 57 -5.98 6.44 -4.20
CA LYS A 57 -6.32 7.71 -4.87
C LYS A 57 -6.01 7.64 -6.37
N VAL A 58 -4.76 7.38 -6.74
CA VAL A 58 -4.33 7.31 -8.15
C VAL A 58 -5.08 6.22 -8.93
N HIS A 59 -5.34 5.07 -8.30
CA HIS A 59 -6.10 3.99 -8.93
C HIS A 59 -7.57 4.35 -9.15
N GLN A 60 -8.21 5.07 -8.23
CA GLN A 60 -9.58 5.58 -8.38
C GLN A 60 -9.68 6.71 -9.40
N GLU A 61 -8.70 7.63 -9.44
CA GLU A 61 -8.58 8.67 -10.48
C GLU A 61 -8.34 8.09 -11.89
N SER A 62 -8.00 6.81 -11.97
CA SER A 62 -7.78 6.06 -13.22
C SER A 62 -8.86 5.00 -13.49
N ASP A 63 -10.02 5.09 -12.84
CA ASP A 63 -11.15 4.14 -12.92
C ASP A 63 -10.77 2.66 -12.70
N GLY A 64 -9.73 2.39 -11.90
CA GLY A 64 -9.19 1.05 -11.65
C GLY A 64 -8.33 0.46 -12.77
N THR A 65 -8.11 1.22 -13.86
CA THR A 65 -7.45 0.71 -15.08
C THR A 65 -5.93 0.58 -14.95
N TYR A 66 -5.31 1.38 -14.07
CA TYR A 66 -3.86 1.38 -13.92
C TYR A 66 -3.38 0.21 -13.06
N GLY A 67 -2.56 -0.66 -13.67
CA GLY A 67 -1.74 -1.62 -12.95
C GLY A 67 -0.53 -0.99 -12.23
N ALA A 68 0.10 -1.78 -11.37
CA ALA A 68 1.21 -1.35 -10.51
C ALA A 68 2.35 -0.55 -11.20
N PRO A 69 2.78 -0.83 -12.45
CA PRO A 69 3.82 -0.03 -13.10
C PRO A 69 3.41 1.43 -13.35
N ARG A 70 2.16 1.68 -13.80
CA ARG A 70 1.67 3.06 -14.05
C ARG A 70 1.46 3.82 -12.75
N ILE A 71 0.86 3.17 -11.74
CA ILE A 71 0.74 3.78 -10.40
C ILE A 71 2.12 4.10 -9.80
N THR A 72 3.14 3.25 -10.03
CA THR A 72 4.50 3.54 -9.55
C THR A 72 5.11 4.78 -10.24
N ALA A 73 4.79 5.03 -11.51
CA ALA A 73 5.21 6.22 -12.23
C ALA A 73 4.49 7.48 -11.70
N GLU A 74 3.17 7.47 -11.64
CA GLU A 74 2.38 8.61 -11.13
C GLU A 74 2.74 8.96 -9.67
N LEU A 75 2.93 7.96 -8.80
CA LEU A 75 3.36 8.20 -7.41
C LEU A 75 4.74 8.86 -7.28
N ARG A 76 5.59 8.74 -8.31
CA ARG A 76 6.91 9.40 -8.41
C ARG A 76 6.77 10.79 -9.02
N ASP A 77 5.96 10.95 -10.07
CA ASP A 77 5.68 12.24 -10.71
C ASP A 77 4.99 13.23 -9.75
N GLU A 78 4.13 12.74 -8.85
CA GLU A 78 3.56 13.50 -7.73
C GLU A 78 4.59 13.97 -6.67
N GLY A 79 5.90 13.73 -6.87
CA GLY A 79 6.94 14.03 -5.88
C GLY A 79 6.94 13.09 -4.66
N GLY A 80 6.29 11.93 -4.77
CA GLY A 80 6.17 10.98 -3.68
C GLY A 80 7.43 10.12 -3.43
N PRO A 81 7.50 9.42 -2.28
CA PRO A 81 8.56 8.46 -2.00
C PRO A 81 8.70 7.40 -3.09
N ALA A 82 9.95 7.04 -3.41
CA ALA A 82 10.26 5.99 -4.37
C ALA A 82 9.83 4.60 -3.87
N VAL A 83 8.59 4.19 -4.17
CA VAL A 83 8.05 2.87 -3.84
C VAL A 83 8.40 1.87 -4.94
N ASN A 84 8.91 0.69 -4.56
CA ASN A 84 9.15 -0.40 -5.51
C ASN A 84 7.82 -0.95 -6.06
N HIS A 85 7.73 -1.16 -7.38
CA HIS A 85 6.54 -1.71 -8.05
C HIS A 85 6.03 -3.03 -7.45
N LYS A 86 6.92 -3.89 -6.90
CA LYS A 86 6.52 -5.12 -6.18
C LYS A 86 5.75 -4.83 -4.89
N ARG A 87 6.10 -3.73 -4.19
CA ARG A 87 5.38 -3.26 -3.00
C ARG A 87 4.04 -2.65 -3.38
N VAL A 88 3.98 -1.87 -4.47
CA VAL A 88 2.72 -1.37 -5.04
C VAL A 88 1.79 -2.53 -5.40
N ALA A 89 2.25 -3.52 -6.17
CA ALA A 89 1.46 -4.69 -6.57
C ALA A 89 0.96 -5.52 -5.37
N ARG A 90 1.76 -5.70 -4.32
CA ARG A 90 1.33 -6.37 -3.08
C ARG A 90 0.22 -5.58 -2.37
N ILE A 91 0.36 -4.26 -2.30
CA ILE A 91 -0.65 -3.40 -1.67
C ILE A 91 -1.94 -3.44 -2.48
N MET A 92 -1.89 -3.20 -3.80
CA MET A 92 -3.04 -3.32 -4.71
C MET A 92 -3.80 -4.62 -4.49
N ARG A 93 -3.15 -5.79 -4.60
CA ARG A 93 -3.81 -7.09 -4.37
C ARG A 93 -4.48 -7.22 -2.99
N THR A 94 -3.94 -6.56 -1.97
CA THR A 94 -4.52 -6.55 -0.62
C THR A 94 -5.76 -5.65 -0.55
N GLU A 95 -5.73 -4.51 -1.26
CA GLU A 95 -6.84 -3.58 -1.41
C GLU A 95 -7.95 -4.12 -2.34
N ASP A 96 -7.61 -4.79 -3.44
CA ASP A 96 -8.55 -5.42 -4.37
C ASP A 96 -9.41 -6.48 -3.65
N HIS A 97 -8.79 -7.30 -2.79
CA HIS A 97 -9.50 -8.24 -1.91
C HIS A 97 -10.38 -7.57 -0.82
N ALA A 98 -10.20 -6.27 -0.58
CA ALA A 98 -11.09 -5.47 0.26
C ALA A 98 -12.20 -4.80 -0.55
N ASP A 99 -11.90 -4.29 -1.76
CA ASP A 99 -12.88 -3.65 -2.64
C ASP A 99 -13.87 -4.66 -3.23
N HIS A 100 -13.43 -5.88 -3.60
CA HIS A 100 -14.33 -6.98 -4.02
C HIS A 100 -15.36 -7.41 -2.96
N ARG A 101 -15.13 -7.09 -1.67
CA ARG A 101 -16.11 -7.31 -0.59
C ARG A 101 -17.07 -6.13 -0.40
N THR A 102 -16.86 -5.04 -1.13
CA THR A 102 -17.52 -3.74 -0.93
C THR A 102 -18.19 -3.23 -2.23
N ARG A 103 -17.78 -3.71 -3.40
CA ARG A 103 -18.22 -3.23 -4.72
C ARG A 103 -18.49 -4.38 -5.70
N GLY A 104 -19.61 -4.29 -6.43
CA GLY A 104 -19.83 -5.05 -7.65
C GLY A 104 -18.84 -4.65 -8.75
N SER A 105 -18.69 -5.49 -9.78
CA SER A 105 -17.62 -5.50 -10.79
C SER A 105 -17.19 -4.12 -11.36
N PRO A 106 -15.89 -3.90 -11.64
CA PRO A 106 -15.42 -2.70 -12.34
C PRO A 106 -15.91 -2.61 -13.79
N SER A 107 -16.02 -1.38 -14.28
CA SER A 107 -16.42 -1.03 -15.66
C SER A 107 -15.27 -1.20 -16.68
N ALA A 108 -15.60 -1.06 -17.96
CA ALA A 108 -14.70 -1.24 -19.09
C ALA A 108 -13.53 -0.22 -19.15
N PRO A 109 -12.37 -0.57 -19.74
CA PRO A 109 -11.18 0.28 -19.73
C PRO A 109 -11.32 1.52 -20.63
N PRO A 110 -11.00 2.74 -20.14
CA PRO A 110 -10.90 3.95 -20.94
C PRO A 110 -9.58 4.01 -21.74
N ALA A 111 -9.60 4.83 -22.80
CA ALA A 111 -8.49 5.01 -23.73
C ALA A 111 -7.25 5.68 -23.10
N PRO A 112 -6.03 5.47 -23.64
CA PRO A 112 -4.81 6.05 -23.12
C PRO A 112 -4.76 7.58 -23.29
N HIS A 113 -4.62 8.28 -22.17
CA HIS A 113 -4.25 9.69 -22.04
C HIS A 113 -2.81 9.91 -22.52
N HIS A 114 -2.66 10.48 -23.72
CA HIS A 114 -1.40 11.12 -24.10
C HIS A 114 -1.20 12.38 -23.25
N ARG A 115 -0.18 12.39 -22.36
CA ARG A 115 0.28 13.66 -21.77
C ARG A 115 0.80 14.56 -22.90
N ARG A 116 0.07 15.63 -23.17
CA ARG A 116 0.43 16.66 -24.14
C ARG A 116 1.66 17.42 -23.63
N GLY A 117 2.81 17.24 -24.28
CA GLY A 117 3.95 18.13 -24.06
C GLY A 117 3.59 19.58 -24.44
N PRO A 118 4.20 20.59 -23.81
CA PRO A 118 3.93 21.98 -24.16
C PRO A 118 4.41 22.27 -25.59
N GLY A 119 3.49 22.62 -26.47
CA GLY A 119 3.80 23.12 -27.81
C GLY A 119 4.14 24.61 -27.76
N GLY A 120 5.32 24.97 -28.27
CA GLY A 120 5.73 26.35 -28.57
C GLY A 120 5.78 26.54 -30.09
N ALA A 121 5.12 27.59 -30.59
CA ALA A 121 4.72 27.81 -31.98
C ALA A 121 5.82 27.88 -33.05
N GLU A 122 5.43 27.51 -34.28
CA GLU A 122 5.99 27.97 -35.57
C GLU A 122 5.82 29.49 -35.74
N GLY A 123 6.52 30.24 -36.60
CA GLY A 123 7.63 29.93 -37.55
C GLY A 123 8.66 31.08 -37.54
N THR A 124 9.11 31.72 -38.63
CA THR A 124 8.87 31.61 -40.10
C THR A 124 10.05 32.31 -40.85
N GLY A 125 10.24 32.07 -42.16
CA GLY A 125 11.28 32.74 -43.00
C GLY A 125 10.88 34.12 -43.56
N PRO A 126 11.62 34.69 -44.56
CA PRO A 126 12.02 33.97 -45.77
C PRO A 126 13.45 34.19 -46.32
N ASP A 127 13.68 33.56 -47.48
CA ASP A 127 14.82 33.50 -48.41
C ASP A 127 15.77 34.72 -48.60
N ARG A 128 17.07 34.38 -48.69
CA ARG A 128 18.01 34.52 -49.84
C ARG A 128 18.19 35.88 -50.58
N PRO A 129 19.28 36.13 -51.35
CA PRO A 129 20.05 35.22 -52.23
C PRO A 129 21.33 34.58 -51.66
#